data_AF-A0A9E1HXE3-F1
#
_entry.id   AF-A0A9E1HXE3-F1
#
_cell.length_a   1.000
_cell.length_b   1.000
_cell.length_c   1.000
_cell.angle_alpha   90.00
_cell.angle_beta   90.00
_cell.angle_gamma   90.00
#
_symmetry.space_group_name_H-M   'P 1'
#
loop_
_entity.id
_entity.type
_entity.pdbx_description
1 polymer ?
#
loop_
_entity_poly.entity_id
_entity_poly.type
_entity_poly.pdbx_seq_one_letter_code
_entity_poly.pdbx_strand_id
1 'polypeptide(L)'
;MYCKNCGEQLNDNQVICVKCGVKVGDGSHYCSNCGKEITPNAEVCMNCGVSAKKSKEYLNGQDKIVLILVCIFLGGFGIHNFIMGETKRGIFRIIMSFFCGLGTIFALIDLVKIATDTYVVDHDKLI
;
A
#
# COMPACT_ATOMS: atom_id res chain seq x y z
N MET A 1 -5.04 -11.48 21.23
CA MET A 1 -4.26 -10.87 20.12
C MET A 1 -3.17 -9.97 20.71
N TYR A 2 -2.13 -9.57 19.97
CA TYR A 2 -1.05 -8.72 20.51
C TYR A 2 -0.99 -7.37 19.79
N CYS A 3 -0.51 -6.35 20.48
CA CYS A 3 -0.31 -5.01 19.94
C CYS A 3 0.80 -5.03 18.88
N LYS A 4 0.52 -4.50 17.68
CA LYS A 4 1.50 -4.41 16.59
C LYS A 4 2.54 -3.29 16.77
N ASN A 5 2.38 -2.48 17.81
CA ASN A 5 3.28 -1.36 18.13
C ASN A 5 4.19 -1.62 19.34
N CYS A 6 3.77 -2.44 20.31
CA CYS A 6 4.56 -2.69 21.52
C CYS A 6 4.59 -4.15 22.00
N GLY A 7 3.95 -5.07 21.29
CA GLY A 7 3.94 -6.50 21.63
C GLY A 7 3.08 -6.89 22.83
N GLU A 8 2.36 -5.96 23.47
CA GLU A 8 1.54 -6.26 24.65
C GLU A 8 0.30 -7.09 24.32
N GLN A 9 -0.11 -7.97 25.23
CA GLN A 9 -1.30 -8.78 25.05
C GLN A 9 -2.57 -7.90 25.11
N LEU A 10 -3.42 -8.07 24.11
CA LEU A 10 -4.69 -7.37 23.98
C LEU A 10 -5.86 -8.31 24.33
N ASN A 11 -6.69 -7.89 25.30
CA ASN A 11 -8.09 -8.30 25.53
C ASN A 11 -8.98 -8.10 24.30
N ASP A 12 -10.01 -8.94 24.18
CA ASP A 12 -10.88 -9.05 23.01
C ASP A 12 -11.70 -7.78 22.70
N ASN A 13 -12.05 -6.98 23.72
CA ASN A 13 -12.88 -5.78 23.57
C ASN A 13 -12.10 -4.46 23.53
N GLN A 14 -10.76 -4.50 23.43
CA GLN A 14 -9.98 -3.27 23.46
C GLN A 14 -9.81 -2.66 22.07
N VAL A 15 -10.10 -1.36 21.97
CA VAL A 15 -9.95 -0.58 20.74
C VAL A 15 -8.59 0.13 20.70
N ILE A 16 -8.01 0.39 21.87
CA ILE A 16 -6.74 1.09 22.06
C ILE A 16 -5.87 0.24 22.99
N CYS A 17 -4.60 0.11 22.67
CA CYS A 17 -3.64 -0.56 23.53
C CYS A 17 -3.40 0.27 24.80
N VAL A 18 -3.69 -0.33 25.95
CA VAL A 18 -3.52 0.33 27.27
C VAL A 18 -2.07 0.65 27.63
N LYS A 19 -1.10 -0.02 26.99
CA LYS A 19 0.33 0.17 27.27
C LYS A 19 0.99 1.26 26.43
N CYS A 20 0.66 1.33 25.14
CA CYS A 20 1.32 2.28 24.21
C CYS A 20 0.39 3.36 23.63
N GLY A 21 -0.92 3.30 23.89
CA GLY A 21 -1.88 4.29 23.41
C GLY A 21 -2.22 4.19 21.92
N VAL A 22 -1.64 3.24 21.17
CA VAL A 22 -1.94 3.04 19.75
C VAL A 22 -3.21 2.22 19.58
N LYS A 23 -4.00 2.54 18.55
CA LYS A 23 -5.21 1.82 18.19
C LYS A 23 -4.90 0.37 17.81
N VAL A 24 -5.74 -0.56 18.23
CA VAL A 24 -5.57 -1.98 17.90
C VAL A 24 -5.62 -2.18 16.38
N GLY A 25 -4.56 -2.78 15.84
CA GLY A 25 -4.40 -3.05 14.42
C GLY A 25 -3.41 -2.12 13.71
N ASP A 26 -3.10 -0.96 14.30
CA ASP A 26 -2.10 -0.02 13.79
C ASP A 26 -0.69 -0.41 14.28
N GLY A 27 0.28 -0.35 13.36
CA GLY A 27 1.68 -0.74 13.56
C GLY A 27 2.11 -1.95 12.72
N SER A 28 3.41 -2.04 12.45
CA SER A 28 4.05 -3.10 11.65
C SER A 28 5.30 -3.70 12.30
N HIS A 29 5.59 -3.34 13.56
CA HIS A 29 6.82 -3.75 14.24
C HIS A 29 6.66 -4.99 15.11
N TYR A 30 5.43 -5.38 15.48
CA TYR A 30 5.18 -6.55 16.31
C TYR A 30 4.12 -7.46 15.70
N CYS A 31 4.30 -8.77 15.89
CA CYS A 31 3.38 -9.78 15.41
C CYS A 31 2.06 -9.74 16.21
N SER A 32 0.92 -9.64 15.53
CA SER A 32 -0.40 -9.66 16.17
C SER A 32 -0.79 -11.00 16.81
N ASN A 33 -0.05 -12.07 16.50
CA ASN A 33 -0.31 -13.41 17.02
C ASN A 33 0.61 -13.83 18.17
N CYS A 34 1.90 -13.48 18.15
CA CYS A 34 2.86 -13.89 19.19
C CYS A 34 3.53 -12.74 19.95
N GLY A 35 3.27 -11.48 19.58
CA GLY A 35 3.81 -10.32 20.29
C GLY A 35 5.31 -10.07 20.13
N LYS A 36 6.03 -10.86 19.32
CA LYS A 36 7.45 -10.61 19.01
C LYS A 36 7.65 -9.58 17.92
N GLU A 37 8.81 -8.94 17.95
CA GLU A 37 9.24 -8.00 16.92
C GLU A 37 9.32 -8.67 15.55
N ILE A 38 8.81 -7.98 14.55
CA ILE A 38 8.85 -8.33 13.14
C ILE A 38 9.50 -7.19 12.37
N THR A 39 10.23 -7.52 11.32
CA THR A 39 10.79 -6.50 10.44
C THR A 39 9.66 -5.87 9.61
N PRO A 40 9.73 -4.57 9.29
CA PRO A 40 8.67 -3.87 8.56
C PRO A 40 8.38 -4.45 7.17
N ASN A 41 9.33 -5.20 6.57
CA ASN A 41 9.17 -5.90 5.29
C ASN A 41 9.01 -7.43 5.45
N ALA A 42 8.74 -7.95 6.66
CA ALA A 42 8.44 -9.36 6.83
C ALA A 42 7.03 -9.70 6.34
N GLU A 43 6.91 -10.62 5.39
CA GLU A 43 5.62 -11.20 4.96
C GLU A 43 5.11 -12.26 5.94
N VAL A 44 6.02 -12.87 6.71
CA VAL A 44 5.76 -13.93 7.67
C VAL A 44 6.53 -13.68 8.95
N CYS A 45 5.87 -13.85 10.08
CA CYS A 45 6.52 -13.80 11.39
C CYS A 45 7.48 -14.98 11.54
N MET A 46 8.78 -14.72 11.61
CA MET A 46 9.81 -15.76 11.78
C MET A 46 9.70 -16.53 13.10
N ASN A 47 8.91 -16.04 14.07
CA ASN A 47 8.78 -16.68 15.37
C ASN A 47 7.54 -17.58 15.52
N CYS A 48 6.45 -17.33 14.78
CA CYS A 48 5.23 -18.14 14.89
C CYS A 48 4.60 -18.55 13.55
N GLY A 49 5.18 -18.14 12.42
CA GLY A 49 4.75 -18.57 11.09
C GLY A 49 3.46 -17.94 10.57
N VAL A 50 2.82 -17.02 11.32
CA VAL A 50 1.66 -16.28 10.80
C VAL A 50 2.09 -15.20 9.81
N SER A 51 1.26 -14.94 8.81
CA SER A 51 1.52 -13.86 7.85
C SER A 51 1.45 -12.49 8.54
N ALA A 52 2.52 -11.72 8.40
CA ALA A 52 2.58 -10.33 8.76
C ALA A 52 2.00 -9.53 7.59
N LYS A 53 0.80 -8.95 7.78
CA LYS A 53 0.18 -8.10 6.74
C LYS A 53 1.16 -6.98 6.38
N LYS A 54 1.55 -6.89 5.09
CA LYS A 54 2.37 -5.81 4.54
C LYS A 54 1.83 -4.45 5.03
N SER A 55 2.68 -3.65 5.66
CA SER A 55 2.40 -2.22 5.79
C SER A 55 2.32 -1.63 4.39
N LYS A 56 1.45 -0.65 4.19
CA LYS A 56 1.40 0.16 2.98
C LYS A 56 2.81 0.68 2.68
N GLU A 57 3.47 0.07 1.70
CA GLU A 57 4.83 0.43 1.33
C GLU A 57 4.73 1.65 0.40
N TYR A 58 5.46 2.69 0.77
CA TYR A 58 5.54 3.92 -0.01
C TYR A 58 6.66 3.75 -1.02
N LEU A 59 6.47 4.33 -2.22
CA LEU A 59 7.43 4.25 -3.31
C LEU A 59 8.83 4.62 -2.84
N ASN A 60 9.79 3.73 -3.10
CA ASN A 60 11.21 4.05 -2.97
C ASN A 60 11.59 5.12 -4.03
N GLY A 61 12.60 5.94 -3.75
CA GLY A 61 12.93 7.11 -4.59
C GLY A 61 13.25 6.78 -6.05
N GLN A 62 13.78 5.58 -6.32
CA GLN A 62 14.03 5.11 -7.68
C GLN A 62 12.75 4.66 -8.40
N ASP A 63 11.88 3.91 -7.71
CA ASP A 63 10.60 3.44 -8.24
C ASP A 63 9.66 4.62 -8.53
N LYS A 64 9.73 5.67 -7.71
CA LYS A 64 9.01 6.93 -7.93
C LYS A 64 9.33 7.54 -9.30
N ILE A 65 10.61 7.61 -9.67
CA ILE A 65 11.04 8.20 -10.94
C ILE A 65 10.54 7.37 -12.12
N VAL A 66 10.66 6.04 -12.02
CA VAL A 66 10.16 5.11 -13.05
C VAL A 66 8.66 5.29 -13.23
N LEU A 67 7.91 5.38 -12.14
CA LEU A 67 6.46 5.53 -12.17
C LEU A 67 6.03 6.87 -12.78
N ILE A 68 6.72 7.96 -12.45
CA ILE A 68 6.49 9.28 -13.06
C ILE A 68 6.76 9.25 -14.56
N LEU A 69 7.87 8.63 -14.99
CA LEU A 69 8.22 8.53 -16.40
C LEU A 69 7.17 7.74 -17.18
N VAL A 70 6.75 6.59 -16.66
CA VAL A 70 5.69 5.76 -17.24
C VAL A 70 4.36 6.52 -17.27
N CYS A 71 4.02 7.29 -16.23
CA CYS A 71 2.84 8.16 -16.24
C CYS A 71 2.90 9.26 -17.31
N ILE A 72 4.07 9.85 -17.58
CA ILE A 72 4.20 10.90 -18.61
C ILE A 72 4.10 10.31 -20.02
N PHE A 73 4.80 9.20 -20.28
CA PHE A 73 4.87 8.61 -21.63
C PHE A 73 3.67 7.69 -21.96
N LEU A 74 3.10 6.99 -20.98
CA LEU A 74 2.00 6.02 -21.16
C LEU A 74 0.71 6.42 -20.42
N GLY A 75 0.66 7.60 -19.79
CA GLY A 75 -0.48 8.05 -18.97
C GLY A 75 -1.79 8.19 -19.72
N GLY A 76 -1.73 8.56 -21.00
CA GLY A 76 -2.90 8.63 -21.89
C GLY A 76 -3.47 7.25 -22.24
N PHE A 77 -2.65 6.20 -22.21
CA PHE A 77 -3.08 4.83 -22.48
C PHE A 77 -3.62 4.12 -21.23
N GLY A 78 -3.38 4.66 -20.03
CA GLY A 78 -3.88 4.09 -18.77
C GLY A 78 -3.12 2.83 -18.29
N ILE A 79 -2.02 2.48 -18.95
CA ILE A 79 -1.22 1.26 -18.69
C ILE A 79 -0.51 1.35 -17.32
N HIS A 80 -0.18 2.56 -16.86
CA HIS A 80 0.44 2.78 -15.56
C HIS A 80 -0.42 2.25 -14.39
N ASN A 81 -1.75 2.25 -14.51
CA ASN A 81 -2.64 1.69 -13.48
C ASN A 81 -2.56 0.15 -13.39
N PHE A 82 -2.21 -0.52 -14.49
CA PHE A 82 -2.01 -1.97 -14.50
C PHE A 82 -0.68 -2.36 -13.88
N ILE A 83 0.37 -1.57 -14.14
CA ILE A 83 1.70 -1.76 -13.54
C ILE A 83 1.65 -1.57 -12.01
N MET A 84 0.74 -0.72 -11.52
CA MET A 84 0.53 -0.51 -10.08
C MET A 84 -0.34 -1.59 -9.41
N GLY A 85 -0.79 -2.61 -10.16
CA GLY A 85 -1.58 -3.72 -9.60
C GLY A 85 -3.04 -3.42 -9.27
N GLU A 86 -3.53 -2.23 -9.62
CA GLU A 86 -4.93 -1.80 -9.48
C GLU A 86 -5.68 -2.04 -10.79
N THR A 87 -5.75 -3.30 -11.24
CA THR A 87 -6.35 -3.70 -12.53
C THR A 87 -7.79 -3.20 -12.70
N LYS A 88 -8.56 -3.14 -11.61
CA LYS A 88 -9.94 -2.60 -11.62
C LYS A 88 -9.99 -1.13 -12.03
N ARG A 89 -9.06 -0.30 -11.54
CA ARG A 89 -8.96 1.12 -11.92
C ARG A 89 -8.43 1.28 -13.34
N GLY A 90 -7.46 0.45 -13.74
CA GLY A 90 -6.94 0.44 -15.11
C GLY A 90 -8.01 0.15 -16.16
N ILE A 91 -8.80 -0.91 -15.97
CA ILE A 91 -9.88 -1.30 -16.90
C ILE A 91 -10.94 -0.20 -17.00
N PHE A 92 -11.39 0.35 -15.86
CA PHE A 92 -12.36 1.44 -15.82
C PHE A 92 -11.91 2.65 -16.65
N ARG A 93 -10.60 2.94 -16.60
CA ARG A 93 -9.99 4.08 -17.25
C ARG A 93 -9.83 3.90 -18.76
N ILE A 94 -9.51 2.69 -19.22
CA ILE A 94 -9.50 2.36 -20.66
C ILE A 94 -10.92 2.55 -21.23
N ILE A 95 -11.94 2.02 -20.54
CA ILE A 95 -13.35 2.14 -20.95
C ILE A 95 -13.77 3.62 -21.01
N MET A 96 -13.45 4.41 -19.98
CA MET A 96 -13.77 5.84 -19.93
C MET A 96 -13.03 6.66 -20.99
N SER A 97 -11.77 6.31 -21.28
CA SER A 97 -10.98 7.01 -22.30
C SER A 97 -11.53 6.77 -23.70
N PHE A 98 -12.08 5.59 -23.98
CA PHE A 98 -12.67 5.23 -25.27
C PHE A 98 -14.00 5.95 -25.54
N PHE A 99 -14.78 6.27 -24.51
CA PHE A 99 -16.10 6.90 -24.66
C PHE A 99 -16.11 8.43 -24.60
N CYS A 100 -15.12 9.08 -23.96
CA CYS A 100 -15.18 10.54 -23.73
C CYS A 100 -13.81 11.25 -23.84
N GLY A 101 -12.70 10.56 -24.11
CA GLY A 101 -11.37 11.20 -24.20
C GLY A 101 -10.85 11.83 -22.89
N LEU A 102 -11.61 11.72 -21.78
CA LEU A 102 -11.27 12.25 -20.46
C LEU A 102 -10.17 11.44 -19.74
N GLY A 103 -9.61 10.41 -20.37
CA GLY A 103 -8.53 9.61 -19.79
C GLY A 103 -7.29 10.42 -19.42
N THR A 104 -7.04 11.53 -20.13
CA THR A 104 -5.93 12.46 -19.88
C THR A 104 -6.09 13.26 -18.59
N ILE A 105 -7.33 13.64 -18.22
CA ILE A 105 -7.60 14.36 -16.96
C ILE A 105 -7.30 13.46 -15.77
N PHE A 106 -7.72 12.21 -15.84
CA PHE A 106 -7.40 11.21 -14.82
C PHE A 106 -5.89 10.91 -14.76
N ALA A 107 -5.12 11.13 -15.85
CA ALA A 107 -3.66 11.01 -15.87
C ALA A 107 -2.96 12.12 -15.11
N LEU A 108 -3.44 13.35 -15.25
CA LEU A 108 -2.95 14.46 -14.45
C LEU A 108 -3.22 14.25 -12.95
N ILE A 109 -4.39 13.72 -12.58
CA ILE A 109 -4.73 13.43 -11.17
C ILE A 109 -3.80 12.37 -10.57
N ASP A 110 -3.51 11.30 -11.30
CA ASP A 110 -2.57 10.26 -10.83
C ASP A 110 -1.14 10.81 -10.74
N LEU A 111 -0.71 11.60 -11.72
CA LEU A 111 0.61 12.24 -11.73
C LEU A 111 0.81 13.10 -10.48
N VAL A 112 -0.19 13.91 -10.12
CA VAL A 112 -0.14 14.73 -8.89
C VAL A 112 -0.05 13.83 -7.66
N LYS A 113 -0.87 12.78 -7.54
CA LYS A 113 -0.84 11.88 -6.37
C LYS A 113 0.49 11.16 -6.19
N ILE A 114 1.12 10.74 -7.29
CA ILE A 114 2.45 10.12 -7.30
C ILE A 114 3.53 11.14 -6.92
N ALA A 115 3.43 12.38 -7.43
CA ALA A 115 4.36 13.44 -7.08
C ALA A 115 4.32 13.79 -5.58
N THR A 116 3.13 13.81 -4.98
CA THR A 116 2.91 14.15 -3.57
C THR A 116 3.19 13.00 -2.58
N ASP A 117 3.75 11.86 -3.04
CA ASP A 117 4.05 10.67 -2.19
C ASP A 117 2.84 10.13 -1.39
N THR A 118 1.62 10.51 -1.79
CA THR A 118 0.39 10.01 -1.15
C THR A 118 -0.12 8.73 -1.82
N TYR A 119 0.56 8.27 -2.86
CA TYR A 119 0.17 7.09 -3.61
C TYR A 119 0.74 5.85 -2.92
N VAL A 120 -0.17 5.03 -2.39
CA VAL A 120 0.15 3.73 -1.79
C VAL A 120 0.31 2.73 -2.92
N VAL A 121 1.51 2.18 -3.10
CA VAL A 121 1.81 1.20 -4.14
C VAL A 121 1.82 -0.19 -3.54
N ASP A 122 1.16 -1.12 -4.23
CA ASP A 122 1.15 -2.53 -3.85
C ASP A 122 2.34 -3.21 -4.53
N HIS A 123 3.49 -3.21 -3.85
CA HIS A 123 4.76 -3.73 -4.40
C HIS A 123 4.68 -5.21 -4.82
N ASP A 124 3.70 -5.97 -4.32
CA ASP A 124 3.45 -7.37 -4.69
C ASP A 124 2.98 -7.56 -6.14
N LYS A 125 2.62 -6.46 -6.81
CA LYS A 125 2.04 -6.45 -8.16
C LYS A 125 2.87 -5.67 -9.18
N LEU A 126 4.04 -5.17 -8.77
CA LEU A 126 5.06 -4.63 -9.67
C LEU A 126 5.77 -5.81 -10.33
N ILE A 127 5.21 -6.31 -11.43
CA ILE A 127 5.78 -7.38 -12.27
C ILE A 127 5.77 -6.94 -13.72
#